data_AF-A0A8H3D6I9-F1
#
_entry.id   AF-A0A8H3D6I9-F1
#
_cell.length_a   1.000
_cell.length_b   1.000
_cell.length_c   1.000
_cell.angle_alpha   90.00
_cell.angle_beta   90.00
_cell.angle_gamma   90.00
#
_symmetry.space_group_name_H-M   'P 1'
#
loop_
_entity.id
_entity.type
_entity.pdbx_description
1 polymer ?
#
loop_
_entity_poly.entity_id
_entity_poly.type
_entity_poly.pdbx_seq_one_letter_code
_entity_poly.pdbx_strand_id
1 'polypeptide(L)'
;MRRELYRVTHGEEHEDILISKRYLATIYEHQGRLGEAIPFWEDVVQGYRVSKGGNNPATLAFMDSLADAYCRSTQLDKAVDLRKDMLNLMLDNNQDKPTCMRKLAKVLELKEEWDTAEQHLVRRIEALNVIWGNSHTNVVAAQQHLHEFRVRRFPPVSCDSCTFPTEVVFFCPNSQYICYFAAHA
;
A
#
# COMPACT_ATOMS: atom_id res chain seq x y z
N MET A 1 -12.78 -41.13 -5.03
CA MET A 1 -14.21 -40.75 -4.98
C MET A 1 -14.60 -39.92 -3.75
N ARG A 2 -14.11 -40.20 -2.52
CA ARG A 2 -14.49 -39.40 -1.32
C ARG A 2 -13.95 -37.95 -1.31
N ARG A 3 -12.81 -37.67 -1.98
CA ARG A 3 -12.22 -36.31 -2.09
C ARG A 3 -13.01 -35.40 -3.04
N GLU A 4 -13.42 -35.90 -4.21
CA GLU A 4 -14.27 -35.17 -5.15
C GLU A 4 -15.70 -34.95 -4.63
N LEU A 5 -16.29 -35.89 -3.87
CA LEU A 5 -17.63 -35.71 -3.31
C LEU A 5 -17.66 -34.66 -2.18
N TYR A 6 -16.55 -34.49 -1.45
CA TYR A 6 -16.40 -33.47 -0.40
C TYR A 6 -16.30 -32.06 -0.97
N ARG A 7 -15.71 -31.90 -2.17
CA ARG A 7 -15.58 -30.61 -2.87
C ARG A 7 -16.89 -30.09 -3.46
N VAL A 8 -17.84 -30.98 -3.74
CA VAL A 8 -19.05 -30.66 -4.52
C VAL A 8 -20.30 -30.51 -3.64
N THR A 9 -20.29 -30.98 -2.40
CA THR A 9 -21.52 -31.07 -1.58
C THR A 9 -21.70 -30.01 -0.52
N HIS A 10 -20.67 -29.23 -0.17
CA HIS A 10 -20.78 -28.14 0.82
C HIS A 10 -20.06 -26.91 0.27
N GLY A 11 -20.78 -25.80 0.12
CA GLY A 11 -20.27 -24.49 -0.34
C GLY A 11 -19.33 -23.80 0.65
N GLU A 12 -18.44 -24.58 1.26
CA GLU A 12 -17.49 -24.20 2.30
C GLU A 12 -16.19 -24.98 2.04
N GLU A 13 -15.14 -24.33 1.54
CA GLU A 13 -13.82 -24.71 2.04
C GLU A 13 -13.89 -24.45 3.55
N HIS A 14 -14.15 -25.51 4.33
CA HIS A 14 -14.42 -25.47 5.78
C HIS A 14 -13.47 -24.46 6.43
N GLU A 15 -13.99 -23.51 7.20
CA GLU A 15 -13.21 -22.40 7.78
C GLU A 15 -11.90 -22.90 8.45
N ASP A 16 -11.94 -24.09 9.05
CA ASP A 16 -10.77 -24.79 9.61
C ASP A 16 -9.65 -25.10 8.61
N ILE A 17 -9.98 -25.44 7.37
CA ILE A 17 -9.02 -25.66 6.29
C ILE A 17 -8.37 -24.33 5.90
N LEU A 18 -9.15 -23.25 5.76
CA LEU A 18 -8.62 -21.92 5.46
C LEU A 18 -7.73 -21.41 6.60
N ILE A 19 -8.13 -21.64 7.86
CA ILE A 19 -7.31 -21.33 9.03
C ILE A 19 -6.00 -22.12 9.00
N SER A 20 -6.05 -23.41 8.66
CA SER A 20 -4.85 -24.26 8.55
C SER A 20 -3.92 -23.77 7.43
N LYS A 21 -4.46 -23.43 6.25
CA LYS A 21 -3.71 -22.85 5.14
C LYS A 21 -3.06 -21.51 5.53
N ARG A 22 -3.78 -20.63 6.25
CA ARG A 22 -3.25 -19.37 6.78
C ARG A 22 -2.05 -19.60 7.70
N TYR A 23 -2.14 -20.57 8.62
CA TYR A 23 -1.02 -20.89 9.49
C TYR A 23 0.18 -21.42 8.70
N LEU A 24 -0.03 -22.30 7.71
CA LEU A 24 1.04 -22.76 6.83
C LEU A 24 1.70 -21.61 6.07
N ALA A 25 0.89 -20.71 5.48
CA ALA A 25 1.39 -19.52 4.79
C ALA A 25 2.31 -18.71 5.70
N THR A 26 1.84 -18.42 6.92
CA THR A 26 2.57 -17.65 7.94
C THR A 26 3.90 -18.34 8.30
N ILE A 27 3.89 -19.66 8.52
CA ILE A 27 5.10 -20.43 8.83
C ILE A 27 6.12 -20.36 7.68
N TYR A 28 5.67 -20.56 6.43
CA TYR A 28 6.54 -20.47 5.27
C TYR A 28 7.11 -19.07 5.08
N GLU A 29 6.33 -18.01 5.33
CA GLU A 29 6.84 -16.63 5.29
C GLU A 29 7.93 -16.36 6.32
N HIS A 30 7.77 -16.85 7.55
CA HIS A 30 8.78 -16.72 8.61
C HIS A 30 10.07 -17.48 8.26
N GLN A 31 9.98 -18.55 7.48
CA GLN A 31 11.13 -19.28 6.95
C GLN A 31 11.72 -18.64 5.67
N GLY A 32 11.15 -17.53 5.18
CA GLY A 32 11.55 -16.90 3.92
C GLY A 32 11.14 -17.66 2.66
N ARG A 33 10.33 -18.71 2.79
CA ARG A 33 9.88 -19.59 1.69
C ARG A 33 8.63 -19.01 1.02
N LEU A 34 8.78 -17.82 0.45
CA LEU A 34 7.67 -17.04 -0.11
C LEU A 34 6.96 -17.74 -1.27
N GLY A 35 7.70 -18.48 -2.11
CA GLY A 35 7.11 -19.25 -3.21
C GLY A 35 6.12 -20.33 -2.75
N GLU A 36 6.29 -20.83 -1.53
CA GLU A 36 5.36 -21.79 -0.92
C GLU A 36 4.26 -21.10 -0.12
N ALA A 37 4.55 -19.96 0.50
CA ALA A 37 3.55 -19.19 1.25
C ALA A 37 2.45 -18.59 0.36
N ILE A 38 2.82 -18.05 -0.80
CA ILE A 38 1.92 -17.30 -1.67
C ILE A 38 0.69 -18.11 -2.12
N PRO A 39 0.81 -19.36 -2.62
CA PRO A 39 -0.35 -20.16 -2.98
C PRO A 39 -1.33 -20.38 -1.82
N PHE A 40 -0.83 -20.56 -0.59
CA PHE A 40 -1.71 -20.66 0.59
C PHE A 40 -2.42 -19.36 0.89
N TRP A 41 -1.74 -18.21 0.74
CA TRP A 41 -2.38 -16.91 0.89
C TRP A 41 -3.43 -16.63 -0.19
N GLU A 42 -3.17 -16.98 -1.46
CA GLU A 42 -4.14 -16.87 -2.55
C GLU A 42 -5.41 -17.67 -2.24
N ASP A 43 -5.26 -18.93 -1.81
CA ASP A 43 -6.37 -19.79 -1.39
C ASP A 43 -7.16 -19.18 -0.21
N VAL A 44 -6.47 -18.68 0.81
CA VAL A 44 -7.10 -18.07 1.99
C VAL A 44 -7.90 -16.83 1.61
N VAL A 45 -7.32 -15.93 0.81
CA VAL A 45 -7.99 -14.71 0.35
C VAL A 45 -9.23 -15.06 -0.48
N GLN A 46 -9.12 -16.02 -1.40
CA GLN A 46 -10.24 -16.42 -2.24
C GLN A 46 -11.36 -17.06 -1.42
N GLY A 47 -11.02 -17.97 -0.51
CA GLY A 47 -11.98 -18.64 0.37
C GLY A 47 -12.71 -17.67 1.30
N TYR A 48 -11.99 -16.73 1.92
CA TYR A 48 -12.59 -15.70 2.79
C TYR A 48 -13.40 -14.66 2.00
N ARG A 49 -12.97 -14.29 0.79
CA ARG A 49 -13.73 -13.39 -0.09
C ARG A 49 -15.09 -13.99 -0.46
N VAL A 50 -15.14 -15.29 -0.78
CA VAL A 50 -16.38 -16.00 -1.11
C VAL A 50 -17.27 -16.20 0.12
N SER A 51 -16.70 -16.60 1.26
CA SER A 51 -17.47 -16.98 2.45
C SER A 51 -17.89 -15.81 3.35
N LYS A 52 -17.04 -14.79 3.52
CA LYS A 52 -17.25 -13.66 4.43
C LYS A 52 -17.36 -12.31 3.71
N GLY A 53 -17.08 -12.26 2.41
CA GLY A 53 -17.09 -11.04 1.59
C GLY A 53 -15.72 -10.33 1.55
N GLY A 54 -15.54 -9.50 0.51
CA GLY A 54 -14.28 -8.80 0.23
C GLY A 54 -13.92 -7.69 1.22
N ASN A 55 -14.91 -6.98 1.76
CA ASN A 55 -14.69 -5.89 2.73
C ASN A 55 -14.69 -6.35 4.20
N ASN A 56 -14.65 -7.67 4.44
CA ASN A 56 -14.51 -8.20 5.80
C ASN A 56 -13.10 -7.88 6.33
N PRO A 57 -12.94 -7.44 7.59
CA PRO A 57 -11.62 -7.12 8.16
C PRO A 57 -10.62 -8.28 8.08
N ALA A 58 -11.04 -9.54 8.25
CA ALA A 58 -10.16 -10.68 8.11
C ALA A 58 -9.71 -10.88 6.66
N THR A 59 -10.63 -10.73 5.69
CA THR A 59 -10.29 -10.79 4.26
C THR A 59 -9.26 -9.72 3.90
N LEU A 60 -9.46 -8.48 4.35
CA LEU A 60 -8.53 -7.38 4.11
C LEU A 60 -7.14 -7.63 4.75
N ALA A 61 -7.09 -8.21 5.96
CA ALA A 61 -5.83 -8.57 6.61
C ALA A 61 -5.06 -9.66 5.85
N PHE A 62 -5.76 -10.65 5.30
CA PHE A 62 -5.13 -11.69 4.47
C PHE A 62 -4.68 -11.15 3.12
N MET A 63 -5.44 -10.24 2.52
CA MET A 63 -5.03 -9.52 1.32
C MET A 63 -3.78 -8.68 1.56
N ASP A 64 -3.68 -8.00 2.71
CA ASP A 64 -2.48 -7.24 3.09
C ASP A 64 -1.25 -8.15 3.21
N SER A 65 -1.42 -9.32 3.85
CA SER A 65 -0.37 -10.33 3.99
C SER A 65 0.10 -10.86 2.64
N LEU A 66 -0.86 -11.21 1.75
CA LEU A 66 -0.57 -11.64 0.38
C LEU A 66 0.15 -10.55 -0.44
N ALA A 67 -0.29 -9.29 -0.31
CA ALA A 67 0.37 -8.17 -0.99
C ALA A 67 1.81 -7.99 -0.52
N ASP A 68 2.07 -8.10 0.78
CA ASP A 68 3.43 -8.04 1.35
C ASP A 68 4.29 -9.23 0.89
N ALA A 69 3.71 -10.44 0.79
CA ALA A 69 4.37 -11.62 0.21
C ALA A 69 4.75 -11.40 -1.26
N TYR A 70 3.86 -10.82 -2.06
CA TYR A 70 4.16 -10.43 -3.45
C TYR A 70 5.29 -9.41 -3.53
N CYS A 71 5.29 -8.38 -2.68
CA CYS A 71 6.37 -7.40 -2.63
C CYS A 71 7.72 -8.07 -2.36
N ARG A 72 7.78 -8.91 -1.32
CA ARG A 72 9.01 -9.58 -0.89
C ARG A 72 9.51 -10.63 -1.90
N SER A 73 8.62 -11.15 -2.74
CA SER A 73 8.95 -12.06 -3.84
C SER A 73 9.11 -11.34 -5.19
N THR A 74 9.25 -10.00 -5.19
CA THR A 74 9.42 -9.15 -6.39
C THR A 74 8.29 -9.21 -7.41
N GLN A 75 7.14 -9.77 -7.07
CA GLN A 75 5.92 -9.77 -7.89
C GLN A 75 5.17 -8.44 -7.72
N LEU A 76 5.81 -7.34 -8.11
CA LEU A 76 5.31 -5.99 -7.80
C LEU A 76 3.96 -5.66 -8.47
N ASP A 77 3.71 -6.14 -9.68
CA ASP A 77 2.43 -5.93 -10.38
C ASP A 77 1.25 -6.51 -9.60
N LYS A 78 1.38 -7.77 -9.16
CA LYS A 78 0.36 -8.44 -8.34
C LYS A 78 0.13 -7.72 -7.01
N ALA A 79 1.19 -7.19 -6.39
CA ALA A 79 1.07 -6.40 -5.17
C ALA A 79 0.32 -5.08 -5.39
N VAL A 80 0.59 -4.38 -6.51
CA VAL A 80 -0.13 -3.15 -6.90
C VAL A 80 -1.60 -3.44 -7.12
N ASP A 81 -1.91 -4.45 -7.93
CA ASP A 81 -3.29 -4.80 -8.28
C ASP A 81 -4.08 -5.18 -7.03
N LEU A 82 -3.49 -6.01 -6.16
CA LEU A 82 -4.15 -6.43 -4.94
C LEU A 82 -4.40 -5.25 -3.98
N ARG A 83 -3.44 -4.32 -3.81
CA ARG A 83 -3.65 -3.14 -2.97
C ARG A 83 -4.65 -2.15 -3.56
N LYS A 84 -4.71 -2.01 -4.89
CA LYS A 84 -5.76 -1.21 -5.55
C LYS A 84 -7.14 -1.82 -5.31
N ASP A 85 -7.25 -3.15 -5.41
CA ASP A 85 -8.49 -3.88 -5.09
C ASP A 85 -8.89 -3.67 -3.62
N MET A 86 -7.96 -3.77 -2.66
CA MET A 86 -8.22 -3.45 -1.26
C MET A 86 -8.76 -2.03 -1.06
N LEU A 87 -8.15 -1.03 -1.71
CA LEU A 87 -8.60 0.37 -1.60
C LEU A 87 -10.02 0.59 -2.13
N ASN A 88 -10.43 -0.18 -3.13
CA ASN A 88 -11.79 -0.13 -3.68
C ASN A 88 -12.82 -0.82 -2.77
N LEU A 89 -12.39 -1.84 -2.01
CA LEU A 89 -13.23 -2.53 -1.04
C LEU A 89 -13.45 -1.71 0.24
N MET A 90 -12.44 -0.95 0.67
CA MET A 90 -12.49 -0.14 1.89
C MET A 90 -13.38 1.12 1.73
N LEU A 91 -14.31 1.31 2.67
CA LEU A 91 -15.09 2.54 2.82
C LEU A 91 -14.18 3.75 3.10
N ASP A 92 -14.62 4.96 2.74
CA ASP A 92 -13.80 6.18 2.85
C ASP A 92 -13.43 6.55 4.30
N ASN A 93 -14.27 6.20 5.26
CA ASN A 93 -14.01 6.41 6.69
C ASN A 93 -13.20 5.27 7.35
N ASN A 94 -12.73 4.28 6.57
CA ASN A 94 -11.96 3.17 7.10
C ASN A 94 -10.56 3.66 7.53
N GLN A 95 -10.23 3.44 8.81
CA GLN A 95 -8.97 3.87 9.43
C GLN A 95 -7.72 3.20 8.83
N ASP A 96 -7.87 2.03 8.19
CA ASP A 96 -6.78 1.29 7.55
C ASP A 96 -6.50 1.77 6.11
N LYS A 97 -7.45 2.47 5.48
CA LYS A 97 -7.34 2.94 4.10
C LYS A 97 -6.11 3.84 3.88
N PRO A 98 -5.79 4.82 4.76
CA PRO A 98 -4.53 5.58 4.68
C PRO A 98 -3.26 4.72 4.75
N THR A 99 -3.27 3.63 5.53
CA THR A 99 -2.13 2.72 5.63
C THR A 99 -1.94 1.93 4.34
N CYS A 100 -3.04 1.44 3.76
CA CYS A 100 -3.02 0.76 2.46
C CYS A 100 -2.48 1.68 1.35
N MET A 101 -2.90 2.95 1.31
CA MET A 101 -2.36 3.94 0.35
C MET A 101 -0.84 4.15 0.50
N ARG A 102 -0.33 4.25 1.73
CA ARG A 102 1.12 4.36 1.99
C ARG A 102 1.88 3.14 1.49
N LYS A 103 1.38 1.95 1.80
CA LYS A 103 2.00 0.70 1.34
C LYS A 103 1.98 0.61 -0.19
N LEU A 104 0.86 0.95 -0.84
CA LEU A 104 0.75 1.00 -2.31
C LEU A 104 1.78 1.96 -2.91
N ALA A 105 1.89 3.18 -2.40
CA ALA A 105 2.91 4.13 -2.83
C ALA A 105 4.32 3.54 -2.73
N LYS A 106 4.62 2.79 -1.66
CA LYS A 106 5.93 2.14 -1.49
C LYS A 106 6.23 1.10 -2.58
N VAL A 107 5.23 0.39 -3.09
CA VAL A 107 5.44 -0.58 -4.19
C VAL A 107 5.57 0.13 -5.52
N LEU A 108 4.79 1.18 -5.75
CA LEU A 108 4.91 2.01 -6.95
C LEU A 108 6.31 2.65 -7.03
N GLU A 109 6.89 3.06 -5.90
CA GLU A 109 8.31 3.47 -5.85
C GLU A 109 9.28 2.38 -6.30
N LEU A 110 9.08 1.13 -5.86
CA LEU A 110 9.92 0.00 -6.28
C LEU A 110 9.79 -0.30 -7.78
N LYS A 111 8.67 0.09 -8.38
CA LYS A 111 8.43 0.04 -9.83
C LYS A 111 8.86 1.29 -10.57
N GLU A 112 9.41 2.29 -9.88
CA GLU A 112 9.75 3.61 -10.43
C GLU A 112 8.55 4.38 -11.02
N GLU A 113 7.32 4.04 -10.60
CA GLU A 113 6.11 4.77 -10.93
C GLU A 113 5.89 5.93 -9.94
N TRP A 114 6.80 6.90 -9.97
CA TRP A 114 6.88 7.94 -8.95
C TRP A 114 5.65 8.87 -8.89
N ASP A 115 5.07 9.21 -10.04
CA ASP A 115 3.91 10.11 -10.08
C ASP A 115 2.67 9.47 -9.47
N THR A 116 2.43 8.19 -9.75
CA THR A 116 1.29 7.46 -9.17
C THR A 116 1.52 7.21 -7.67
N ALA A 117 2.76 6.94 -7.25
CA ALA A 117 3.12 6.86 -5.84
C ALA A 117 2.79 8.16 -5.09
N GLU A 118 3.18 9.30 -5.65
CA GLU A 118 2.92 10.61 -5.06
C GLU A 118 1.42 10.90 -4.92
N GLN A 119 0.64 10.60 -5.97
CA GLN A 119 -0.82 10.76 -5.94
C GLN A 119 -1.44 9.97 -4.77
N HIS A 120 -0.99 8.74 -4.51
CA HIS A 120 -1.48 7.96 -3.39
C HIS A 120 -1.05 8.54 -2.02
N LEU A 121 0.12 9.16 -1.91
CA LEU A 121 0.54 9.84 -0.68
C LEU A 121 -0.26 11.12 -0.41
N VAL A 122 -0.63 11.87 -1.46
CA VAL A 122 -1.53 13.04 -1.33
C VAL A 122 -2.92 12.59 -0.89
N ARG A 123 -3.52 11.60 -1.57
CA ARG A 123 -4.83 11.04 -1.19
C ARG A 123 -4.84 10.47 0.22
N ARG A 124 -3.70 9.93 0.68
CA ARG A 124 -3.53 9.48 2.07
C ARG A 124 -3.69 10.64 3.06
N ILE A 125 -3.07 11.79 2.81
CA ILE A 125 -3.17 12.97 3.68
C ILE A 125 -4.62 13.47 3.71
N GLU A 126 -5.29 13.53 2.56
CA GLU A 126 -6.71 13.92 2.46
C GLU A 126 -7.60 13.01 3.30
N ALA A 127 -7.43 11.68 3.19
CA ALA A 127 -8.19 10.72 3.99
C ALA A 127 -7.92 10.89 5.50
N LEU A 128 -6.67 11.11 5.88
CA LEU A 128 -6.30 11.36 7.28
C LEU A 128 -6.90 12.65 7.84
N ASN A 129 -6.96 13.70 7.03
CA ASN A 129 -7.60 14.97 7.39
C ASN A 129 -9.11 14.79 7.63
N VAL A 130 -9.79 13.98 6.82
CA VAL A 130 -11.22 13.67 7.01
C VAL A 130 -11.45 12.90 8.32
N ILE A 131 -10.58 11.95 8.65
CA ILE A 131 -10.75 11.09 9.84
C ILE A 131 -10.39 11.82 11.15
N TRP A 132 -9.28 12.56 11.17
CA TRP A 132 -8.69 13.09 12.40
C TRP A 132 -8.51 14.62 12.44
N GLY A 133 -8.66 15.31 11.31
CA GLY A 133 -8.41 16.75 11.19
C GLY A 133 -6.95 17.12 10.99
N ASN A 134 -6.72 18.30 10.40
CA ASN A 134 -5.42 18.75 9.89
C ASN A 134 -4.29 18.83 10.95
N SER A 135 -4.63 19.07 12.21
CA SER A 135 -3.65 19.22 13.30
C SER A 135 -3.26 17.89 13.96
N HIS A 136 -3.86 16.77 13.53
CA HIS A 136 -3.58 15.47 14.12
C HIS A 136 -2.16 14.99 13.78
N THR A 137 -1.47 14.37 14.73
CA THR A 137 -0.08 13.90 14.59
C THR A 137 0.13 13.00 13.38
N ASN A 138 -0.83 12.12 13.07
CA ASN A 138 -0.77 11.24 11.90
C ASN A 138 -0.84 12.00 10.55
N VAL A 139 -1.54 13.15 10.50
CA VAL A 139 -1.57 14.01 9.30
C VAL A 139 -0.22 14.66 9.11
N VAL A 140 0.34 15.24 10.18
CA VAL A 140 1.66 15.89 10.15
C VAL A 140 2.74 14.89 9.74
N ALA A 141 2.72 13.68 10.30
CA ALA A 141 3.62 12.61 9.91
C ALA A 141 3.44 12.19 8.43
N ALA A 142 2.21 12.27 7.91
CA ALA A 142 1.93 11.99 6.51
C ALA A 142 2.45 13.07 5.56
N GLN A 143 2.32 14.34 5.94
CA GLN A 143 2.88 15.47 5.21
C GLN A 143 4.41 15.42 5.20
N GLN A 144 5.04 15.11 6.34
CA GLN A 144 6.48 14.92 6.43
C GLN A 144 6.94 13.78 5.53
N HIS A 145 6.25 12.63 5.55
CA HIS A 145 6.58 11.50 4.67
C HIS A 145 6.47 11.87 3.18
N LEU A 146 5.47 12.66 2.78
CA LEU A 146 5.35 13.15 1.39
C LEU A 146 6.49 14.12 1.04
N HIS A 147 6.90 14.98 1.98
CA HIS A 147 8.04 15.86 1.79
C HIS A 147 9.35 15.07 1.58
N GLU A 148 9.63 14.10 2.46
CA GLU A 148 10.80 13.21 2.35
C GLU A 148 10.79 12.41 1.04
N PHE A 149 9.62 11.93 0.61
CA PHE A 149 9.44 11.28 -0.68
C PHE A 149 9.84 12.21 -1.84
N ARG A 150 9.37 13.46 -1.85
CA ARG A 150 9.66 14.44 -2.90
C ARG A 150 11.14 14.80 -2.94
N VAL A 151 11.75 15.03 -1.77
CA VAL A 151 13.19 15.31 -1.66
C VAL A 151 14.04 14.14 -2.15
N ARG A 152 13.64 12.89 -1.86
CA ARG A 152 14.37 11.72 -2.37
C ARG A 152 14.24 11.57 -3.89
N ARG A 153 13.07 11.84 -4.44
CA ARG A 153 12.82 11.80 -5.90
C ARG A 153 13.56 12.93 -6.63
N PHE A 154 13.53 14.13 -6.06
CA PHE A 154 14.14 15.34 -6.59
C PHE A 154 15.01 15.98 -5.50
N PRO A 155 16.26 15.52 -5.33
CA PRO A 155 17.15 16.12 -4.32
C PRO A 155 17.35 17.60 -4.63
N PRO A 156 17.31 18.49 -3.62
CA PRO A 156 17.54 19.91 -3.83
C PRO A 156 18.95 20.08 -4.39
N VAL A 157 19.03 20.66 -5.59
CA VAL A 157 20.29 21.07 -6.20
C VAL A 157 20.47 22.55 -5.91
N SER A 158 21.58 22.93 -5.28
CA SER A 158 21.90 24.35 -5.10
C SER A 158 22.17 24.97 -6.47
N CYS A 159 21.38 25.97 -6.84
CA CYS A 159 21.64 26.75 -8.04
C CYS A 159 22.46 27.99 -7.65
N ASP A 160 23.76 27.97 -7.93
CA ASP A 160 24.68 29.08 -7.61
C ASP A 160 24.34 30.40 -8.34
N SER A 161 23.44 30.35 -9.33
CA SER A 161 23.06 31.48 -10.19
C SER A 161 21.70 32.12 -9.89
N CYS A 162 20.96 31.66 -8.87
CA CYS A 162 19.66 32.23 -8.52
C CYS A 162 19.76 33.30 -7.41
N THR A 163 19.61 34.58 -7.78
CA THR A 163 19.70 35.77 -6.91
C THR A 163 18.33 36.36 -6.51
N PHE A 164 17.28 35.54 -6.33
CA PHE A 164 15.93 36.04 -6.00
C PHE A 164 15.41 35.51 -4.66
N PRO A 165 14.60 36.29 -3.92
CA PRO A 165 14.18 35.94 -2.57
C PRO A 165 12.99 34.96 -2.57
N THR A 166 13.25 33.77 -1.99
CA THR A 166 12.38 32.91 -1.18
C THR A 166 10.88 33.26 -1.08
N GLU A 167 9.99 32.56 -1.83
CA GLU A 167 8.67 32.14 -1.29
C GLU A 167 7.77 31.27 -2.20
N VAL A 168 8.16 30.91 -3.44
CA VAL A 168 7.31 30.05 -4.30
C VAL A 168 8.11 28.94 -4.98
N VAL A 169 7.60 27.70 -4.92
CA VAL A 169 8.09 26.57 -5.71
C VAL A 169 7.66 26.80 -7.16
N PHE A 170 8.59 27.26 -8.01
CA PHE A 170 8.41 27.27 -9.46
C PHE A 170 9.27 26.18 -10.10
N PHE A 171 8.68 25.43 -11.04
CA PHE A 171 9.43 24.65 -12.01
C PHE A 171 10.25 25.62 -12.86
N CYS A 172 11.57 25.44 -12.89
CA CYS A 172 12.42 26.23 -13.78
C CYS A 172 12.09 25.84 -15.24
N PRO A 173 11.70 26.78 -16.12
CA PRO A 173 11.30 26.43 -17.49
C PRO A 173 12.42 25.78 -18.33
N ASN A 174 13.68 25.83 -17.87
CA ASN A 174 14.84 25.22 -18.52
C ASN A 174 15.49 24.06 -17.73
N SER A 175 14.87 23.59 -16.65
CA SER A 175 15.42 22.50 -15.84
C SER A 175 14.33 21.73 -15.10
N GLN A 176 14.36 20.40 -15.19
CA GLN A 176 13.41 19.49 -14.51
C GLN A 176 13.56 19.45 -12.97
N TYR A 177 14.29 20.39 -12.34
CA TYR A 177 14.59 20.38 -10.90
C TYR A 177 13.71 21.36 -10.09
N ILE A 178 13.44 20.99 -8.84
CA ILE A 178 12.65 21.75 -7.85
C ILE A 178 13.59 22.61 -6.99
N CYS A 179 13.34 23.91 -6.93
CA CYS A 179 14.05 24.82 -6.01
C CYS A 179 13.30 24.94 -4.68
N TYR A 180 13.99 24.72 -3.55
CA TYR A 180 13.45 24.92 -2.20
C TYR A 180 14.02 26.20 -1.60
N PHE A 181 13.17 26.96 -0.92
CA PHE A 181 13.59 28.14 -0.18
C PHE A 181 13.13 28.04 1.29
N ALA A 182 14.00 28.39 2.22
CA ALA A 182 13.74 28.40 3.65
C ALA A 182 13.25 29.78 4.09
N ALA A 183 12.06 29.86 4.67
CA ALA A 183 11.55 31.08 5.29
C ALA A 183 12.24 31.32 6.64
N HIS A 184 12.86 32.48 6.82
CA HIS A 184 13.16 33.04 8.14
C HIS A 184 12.63 34.48 8.18
N ALA A 185 11.99 34.78 9.32
CA ALA A 185 11.26 35.97 9.76
C ALA A 185 11.74 37.34 9.27
#